data_AF-A0A960Z0V6-F1
#
_entry.id   AF-A0A960Z0V6-F1
#
_cell.length_a   1.000
_cell.length_b   1.000
_cell.length_c   1.000
_cell.angle_alpha   90.00
_cell.angle_beta   90.00
_cell.angle_gamma   90.00
#
_symmetry.space_group_name_H-M   'P 1'
#
loop_
_entity.id
_entity.type
_entity.pdbx_description
1 polymer ?
#
loop_
_entity_poly.entity_id
_entity_poly.type
_entity_poly.pdbx_seq_one_letter_code
_entity_poly.pdbx_strand_id
1 'polypeptide(L)'
;MKKNSETIDSIESEMMVLGCMITNQKYLELGIRSLTQDDFYVEEHIVIFKSLRKLHRENIPIEVTLLCKELTNVQILHAPSWPVLITSLAQYVGTSAHFEYYLLLNNLNLLTEYSSISLLALFNIKNC
;
A
#
# COMPACT_ATOMS: atom_id res chain seq x y z
N MET A 1 -3.63 -6.46 28.58
CA MET A 1 -4.00 -6.43 27.16
C MET A 1 -2.72 -6.14 26.40
N LYS A 2 -2.14 -7.14 25.74
CA LYS A 2 -0.82 -7.00 25.08
C LYS A 2 -1.03 -6.25 23.76
N LYS A 3 -0.53 -5.01 23.70
CA LYS A 3 -0.45 -4.20 22.47
C LYS A 3 0.78 -4.72 21.72
N ASN A 4 0.59 -5.47 20.64
CA ASN A 4 1.70 -5.97 19.83
C ASN A 4 2.26 -4.82 18.99
N SER A 5 3.57 -4.84 18.78
CA SER A 5 4.43 -3.73 18.37
C SER A 5 4.57 -3.53 16.85
N GLU A 6 3.51 -3.76 16.07
CA GLU A 6 3.62 -3.86 14.58
C GLU A 6 2.48 -3.15 13.83
N THR A 7 1.91 -2.08 14.38
CA THR A 7 0.84 -1.30 13.72
C THR A 7 1.39 -0.26 12.75
N ILE A 8 0.60 0.15 11.74
CA ILE A 8 0.97 1.28 10.89
C ILE A 8 0.78 2.59 11.67
N ASP A 9 1.87 3.12 12.22
CA ASP A 9 1.81 4.15 13.27
C ASP A 9 1.29 5.54 12.83
N SER A 10 0.93 5.75 11.56
CA SER A 10 0.34 7.02 11.10
C SER A 10 -0.60 6.89 9.90
N ILE A 11 -1.52 7.86 9.74
CA ILE A 11 -2.46 7.93 8.60
C ILE A 11 -1.69 8.07 7.28
N GLU A 12 -0.65 8.91 7.26
CA GLU A 12 0.25 9.07 6.10
C GLU A 12 0.91 7.75 5.70
N SER A 13 1.19 6.92 6.70
CA SER A 13 1.82 5.63 6.49
C SER A 13 0.87 4.62 5.87
N GLU A 14 -0.38 4.60 6.32
CA GLU A 14 -1.43 3.79 5.69
C GLU A 14 -1.68 4.24 4.24
N MET A 15 -1.72 5.55 4.01
CA MET A 15 -1.93 6.11 2.68
C MET A 15 -0.82 5.67 1.71
N MET A 16 0.43 5.68 2.16
CA MET A 16 1.56 5.27 1.36
C MET A 16 1.54 3.77 1.05
N VAL A 17 1.28 2.94 2.05
CA VAL A 17 1.20 1.48 1.89
C VAL A 17 0.11 1.13 0.87
N LEU A 18 -1.10 1.67 1.04
CA LEU A 18 -2.20 1.42 0.11
C LEU A 18 -1.90 1.98 -1.28
N GLY A 19 -1.32 3.17 -1.39
CA GLY A 19 -0.90 3.74 -2.65
C GLY A 19 0.10 2.85 -3.41
N CYS A 20 1.09 2.30 -2.70
CA CYS A 20 2.06 1.37 -3.29
C CYS A 20 1.38 0.09 -3.78
N MET A 21 0.46 -0.47 -2.98
CA MET A 21 -0.31 -1.67 -3.36
C MET A 21 -1.23 -1.42 -4.56
N ILE A 22 -1.82 -0.24 -4.68
CA ILE A 22 -2.69 0.13 -5.81
C ILE A 22 -1.88 0.32 -7.10
N THR A 23 -0.67 0.87 -7.01
CA THR A 23 0.12 1.27 -8.19
C THR A 23 1.09 0.19 -8.70
N ASN A 24 1.39 -0.83 -7.90
CA ASN A 24 2.36 -1.85 -8.28
C ASN A 24 1.99 -3.24 -7.74
N GLN A 25 1.84 -4.19 -8.67
CA GLN A 25 1.53 -5.60 -8.37
C GLN A 25 2.49 -6.25 -7.38
N LYS A 26 3.80 -5.93 -7.44
CA LYS A 26 4.78 -6.49 -6.51
C LYS A 26 4.51 -6.01 -5.07
N TYR A 27 4.13 -4.75 -4.88
CA TYR A 27 3.79 -4.24 -3.54
C TYR A 27 2.44 -4.73 -3.07
N LEU A 28 1.49 -4.95 -3.96
CA LEU A 28 0.23 -5.61 -3.64
C LEU A 28 0.48 -7.00 -3.03
N GLU A 29 1.27 -7.82 -3.70
CA GLU A 29 1.60 -9.18 -3.25
C GLU A 29 2.33 -9.17 -1.90
N LEU A 30 3.30 -8.28 -1.73
CA LEU A 30 4.02 -8.12 -0.46
C LEU A 30 3.10 -7.64 0.66
N GLY A 31 2.29 -6.60 0.40
CA GLY A 31 1.36 -6.05 1.38
C GLY A 31 0.31 -7.07 1.84
N ILE A 32 -0.24 -7.86 0.92
CA ILE A 32 -1.19 -8.93 1.26
C ILE A 32 -0.56 -10.04 2.11
N ARG A 33 0.72 -10.35 1.88
CA ARG A 33 1.45 -11.38 2.63
C ARG A 33 1.88 -10.91 4.01
N SER A 34 2.23 -9.64 4.16
CA SER A 34 2.84 -9.09 5.37
C SER A 34 1.85 -8.39 6.30
N LEU A 35 0.70 -7.95 5.79
CA LEU A 35 -0.27 -7.14 6.55
C LEU A 35 -1.60 -7.85 6.73
N THR A 36 -2.31 -7.42 7.76
CA THR A 36 -3.68 -7.77 8.08
C THR A 36 -4.52 -6.50 8.13
N GLN A 37 -5.84 -6.67 8.12
CA GLN A 37 -6.77 -5.54 8.23
C GLN A 37 -6.67 -4.81 9.58
N ASP A 38 -6.12 -5.47 10.61
CA ASP A 38 -6.02 -4.93 11.97
C ASP A 38 -4.80 -3.99 12.12
N ASP A 39 -3.94 -3.93 11.10
CA ASP A 39 -2.77 -3.03 11.04
C ASP A 39 -3.14 -1.61 10.59
N PHE A 40 -4.39 -1.41 10.16
CA PHE A 40 -4.94 -0.12 9.71
C PHE A 40 -5.92 0.43 10.75
N TYR A 41 -5.82 1.74 11.01
CA TYR A 41 -6.66 2.48 11.94
C TYR A 41 -7.86 3.14 11.25
N VAL A 42 -7.68 3.61 10.01
CA VAL A 42 -8.74 4.32 9.26
C VAL A 42 -9.72 3.32 8.67
N GLU A 43 -11.02 3.47 8.94
CA GLU A 43 -12.06 2.54 8.49
C GLU A 43 -12.10 2.38 6.96
N GLU A 44 -11.95 3.49 6.23
CA GLU A 44 -11.86 3.48 4.78
C GLU A 44 -10.64 2.69 4.28
N HIS A 45 -9.49 2.81 4.96
CA HIS A 45 -8.27 2.07 4.60
C HIS A 45 -8.41 0.58 4.88
N ILE A 46 -9.04 0.20 5.99
CA ILE A 46 -9.40 -1.19 6.30
C ILE A 46 -10.25 -1.78 5.17
N VAL A 47 -11.24 -1.03 4.68
CA VAL A 47 -12.13 -1.48 3.59
C VAL A 47 -11.36 -1.59 2.28
N ILE A 48 -10.49 -0.63 1.96
CA ILE A 48 -9.65 -0.67 0.76
C ILE A 48 -8.73 -1.90 0.79
N PHE A 49 -8.05 -2.16 1.90
CA PHE A 49 -7.19 -3.32 2.06
C PHE A 49 -7.96 -4.64 1.87
N LYS A 50 -9.15 -4.76 2.46
CA LYS A 50 -10.03 -5.93 2.27
C LYS A 50 -10.40 -6.15 0.81
N SER A 51 -10.73 -5.09 0.09
CA SER A 51 -11.07 -5.14 -1.34
C SER A 51 -9.86 -5.52 -2.20
N LEU A 52 -8.69 -4.94 -1.94
CA LEU A 52 -7.43 -5.31 -2.61
C LEU A 52 -7.11 -6.80 -2.42
N ARG A 53 -7.23 -7.31 -1.19
CA ARG A 53 -7.02 -8.72 -0.88
C ARG A 53 -8.01 -9.64 -1.60
N LYS A 54 -9.28 -9.23 -1.70
CA LYS A 54 -10.32 -9.99 -2.43
C LYS A 54 -9.99 -10.06 -3.92
N LEU A 55 -9.76 -8.91 -4.56
CA LEU A 55 -9.46 -8.83 -5.99
C LEU A 55 -8.19 -9.62 -6.34
N HIS A 56 -7.14 -9.49 -5.53
CA HIS A 56 -5.92 -10.29 -5.68
C HIS A 56 -6.19 -11.79 -5.58
N ARG A 57 -6.95 -12.24 -4.57
CA ARG A 57 -7.34 -13.67 -4.42
C ARG A 57 -8.12 -14.18 -5.61
N GLU A 58 -8.95 -13.34 -6.23
CA GLU A 58 -9.74 -13.66 -7.41
C GLU A 58 -8.93 -13.55 -8.72
N ASN A 59 -7.62 -13.26 -8.64
CA ASN A 59 -6.73 -12.98 -9.78
C ASN A 59 -7.25 -11.87 -10.70
N ILE A 60 -7.94 -10.91 -10.11
CA ILE A 60 -8.47 -9.75 -10.81
C ILE A 60 -7.43 -8.62 -10.74
N PRO A 61 -7.02 -8.03 -11.87
CA PRO A 61 -6.03 -6.96 -11.89
C PRO A 61 -6.53 -5.74 -11.12
N ILE A 62 -5.66 -5.13 -10.31
CA ILE A 62 -6.02 -3.91 -9.57
C ILE A 62 -5.93 -2.71 -10.51
N GLU A 63 -7.09 -2.17 -10.85
CA GLU A 63 -7.24 -0.90 -11.56
C GLU A 63 -8.16 0.01 -10.75
N VAL A 64 -7.93 1.33 -10.80
CA VAL A 64 -8.71 2.32 -10.02
C VAL A 64 -10.21 2.15 -10.23
N THR A 65 -10.66 2.03 -11.48
CA THR A 65 -12.08 1.86 -11.82
C THR A 65 -12.67 0.58 -11.22
N LEU A 66 -11.91 -0.51 -11.24
CA LEU A 66 -12.36 -1.80 -10.76
C LEU A 66 -12.40 -1.85 -9.23
N LEU A 67 -11.38 -1.31 -8.58
CA LEU A 67 -11.35 -1.16 -7.13
C LEU A 67 -12.51 -0.27 -6.65
N CYS A 68 -12.80 0.83 -7.34
CA CYS A 68 -13.95 1.68 -7.03
C CYS A 68 -15.27 0.92 -7.15
N LYS A 69 -15.45 0.13 -8.22
CA LYS A 69 -16.64 -0.70 -8.41
C LYS A 69 -16.81 -1.72 -7.27
N GLU A 70 -15.73 -2.37 -6.86
CA GLU A 70 -15.75 -3.29 -5.72
C GLU A 70 -16.15 -2.56 -4.42
N LEU A 71 -15.56 -1.40 -4.15
CA LEU A 71 -15.85 -0.60 -2.95
C LEU A 71 -17.31 -0.12 -2.90
N THR A 72 -17.88 0.29 -4.05
CA THR A 72 -19.30 0.63 -4.16
C THR A 72 -20.22 -0.56 -3.88
N ASN A 73 -19.81 -1.78 -4.23
CA ASN A 73 -20.60 -2.98 -3.93
C ASN A 73 -20.52 -3.39 -2.46
N VAL A 74 -19.39 -3.12 -1.80
CA VAL A 74 -19.14 -3.48 -0.40
C VAL A 74 -19.79 -2.48 0.57
N GLN A 75 -19.88 -1.21 0.21
CA GLN A 75 -20.52 -0.17 1.03
C GLN A 75 -21.78 0.38 0.37
N ILE A 76 -22.95 -0.01 0.90
CA ILE A 76 -24.28 0.49 0.48
C ILE A 76 -24.58 1.88 1.09
N LEU A 77 -23.81 2.29 2.10
CA LEU A 77 -24.14 3.45 2.94
C LEU A 77 -23.13 4.58 2.72
N HIS A 78 -23.68 5.74 2.31
CA HIS A 78 -23.02 7.04 2.18
C HIS A 78 -21.86 7.09 1.20
N ALA A 79 -22.16 7.32 -0.09
CA ALA A 79 -21.19 7.53 -1.17
C ALA A 79 -19.93 8.30 -0.72
N PRO A 80 -18.83 7.61 -0.41
CA PRO A 80 -17.53 8.23 -0.37
C PRO A 80 -17.17 8.47 -1.84
N SER A 81 -16.50 9.57 -2.15
CA SER A 81 -15.92 9.78 -3.47
C SER A 81 -14.73 8.81 -3.63
N TRP A 82 -14.97 7.49 -3.70
CA TRP A 82 -13.94 6.45 -3.86
C TRP A 82 -12.96 6.77 -4.98
N PRO A 83 -13.40 7.26 -6.16
CA PRO A 83 -12.46 7.65 -7.20
C PRO A 83 -11.49 8.72 -6.73
N VAL A 84 -11.94 9.69 -5.93
CA VAL A 84 -11.09 10.75 -5.37
C VAL A 84 -10.11 10.15 -4.37
N LEU A 85 -10.59 9.36 -3.39
CA LEU A 85 -9.71 8.76 -2.37
C LEU A 85 -8.65 7.83 -2.98
N ILE A 86 -9.05 6.91 -3.85
CA ILE A 86 -8.14 5.98 -4.52
C ILE A 86 -7.13 6.73 -5.40
N THR A 87 -7.56 7.77 -6.11
CA THR A 87 -6.65 8.61 -6.89
C THR A 87 -5.66 9.35 -5.98
N SER A 88 -6.12 9.89 -4.86
CA SER A 88 -5.26 10.54 -3.87
C SER A 88 -4.22 9.58 -3.31
N LEU A 89 -4.59 8.33 -2.97
CA LEU A 89 -3.66 7.30 -2.50
C LEU A 89 -2.62 6.96 -3.58
N ALA A 90 -3.05 6.77 -4.83
CA ALA A 90 -2.14 6.48 -5.94
C ALA A 90 -1.17 7.64 -6.23
N GLN A 91 -1.64 8.89 -6.10
CA GLN A 91 -0.82 10.09 -6.30
C GLN A 91 0.13 10.35 -5.14
N TYR A 92 -0.25 9.98 -3.91
CA TYR A 92 0.55 10.18 -2.71
C TYR A 92 1.94 9.53 -2.82
N VAL A 93 2.01 8.37 -3.49
CA VAL A 93 3.27 7.68 -3.78
C VAL A 93 4.16 8.50 -4.71
N GLY A 94 3.57 9.11 -5.76
CA GLY A 94 4.30 9.85 -6.80
C GLY A 94 4.78 11.24 -6.38
N THR A 95 4.18 11.85 -5.35
CA THR A 95 4.60 13.15 -4.80
C THR A 95 5.60 13.03 -3.65
N SER A 96 5.71 11.84 -3.06
CA SER A 96 6.68 11.60 -2.00
C SER A 96 8.09 11.47 -2.58
N ALA A 97 8.96 12.43 -2.28
CA ALA A 97 10.38 12.41 -2.65
C ALA A 97 11.20 11.27 -1.97
N HIS A 98 10.54 10.25 -1.40
CA HIS A 98 11.15 9.27 -0.51
C HIS A 98 11.12 7.87 -1.10
N PHE A 99 12.13 7.58 -1.93
CA PHE A 99 12.66 6.22 -2.12
C PHE A 99 12.94 5.53 -0.77
N GLU A 100 13.18 6.31 0.29
CA GLU A 100 13.33 5.87 1.69
C GLU A 100 12.03 5.35 2.33
N TYR A 101 10.86 5.66 1.80
CA TYR A 101 9.60 5.11 2.32
C TYR A 101 9.27 3.73 1.72
N TYR A 102 9.80 3.46 0.53
CA TYR A 102 9.89 2.13 -0.07
C TYR A 102 10.62 1.13 0.85
N LEU A 103 11.52 1.64 1.70
CA LEU A 103 12.20 0.86 2.75
C LEU A 103 11.30 0.59 3.97
N LEU A 104 10.21 1.31 4.19
CA LEU A 104 9.28 0.98 5.29
C LEU A 104 8.53 -0.34 5.00
N LEU A 105 8.21 -0.60 3.72
CA LEU A 105 7.78 -1.93 3.27
C LEU A 105 8.92 -2.98 3.41
N ASN A 106 10.19 -2.58 3.38
CA ASN A 106 11.33 -3.48 3.67
C ASN A 106 11.53 -3.75 5.18
N ASN A 107 11.03 -2.89 6.07
CA ASN A 107 11.08 -3.09 7.53
C ASN A 107 10.03 -4.09 8.05
N LEU A 108 9.08 -4.52 7.20
CA LEU A 108 8.23 -5.70 7.44
C LEU A 108 8.95 -7.02 7.08
N ASN A 109 10.26 -7.09 7.34
CA ASN A 109 11.03 -8.35 7.38
C ASN A 109 11.53 -8.94 6.03
N LEU A 110 12.12 -8.13 5.12
CA LEU A 110 12.71 -8.64 3.85
C LEU A 110 14.20 -8.33 3.63
N LEU A 111 14.92 -7.78 4.61
CA LEU A 111 16.35 -7.45 4.49
C LEU A 111 17.32 -8.66 4.51
N THR A 112 16.89 -9.88 4.16
CA THR A 112 17.79 -11.03 4.07
C THR A 112 18.33 -11.30 2.66
N GLU A 113 17.84 -10.66 1.59
CA GLU A 113 18.21 -11.08 0.21
C GLU A 113 18.76 -9.99 -0.72
N TYR A 114 18.62 -8.69 -0.42
CA TYR A 114 18.96 -7.61 -1.38
C TYR A 114 20.22 -6.78 -1.06
N SER A 115 21.13 -7.31 -0.22
CA SER A 115 22.35 -6.61 0.20
C SER A 115 23.34 -6.25 -0.92
N SER A 116 23.19 -6.72 -2.17
CA SER A 116 24.32 -6.63 -3.13
C SER A 116 24.09 -5.74 -4.36
N ILE A 117 22.87 -5.32 -4.71
CA ILE A 117 22.62 -4.75 -6.05
C ILE A 117 22.25 -3.25 -6.04
N SER A 118 21.59 -2.73 -5.01
CA SER A 118 21.10 -1.33 -5.04
C SER A 118 22.13 -0.26 -4.66
N LEU A 119 23.23 -0.61 -3.98
CA LEU A 119 24.25 0.36 -3.58
C LEU A 119 25.05 0.94 -4.77
N LEU A 120 25.16 0.20 -5.87
CA LEU A 120 25.84 0.66 -7.09
C LEU A 120 24.99 1.61 -7.95
N ALA A 121 23.67 1.45 -7.95
CA ALA A 121 22.77 2.33 -8.73
C ALA A 121 22.68 3.75 -8.13
N LEU A 122 22.80 3.87 -6.80
CA LEU A 122 22.73 5.16 -6.12
C LEU A 122 24.05 5.95 -6.18
N PHE A 123 25.20 5.30 -6.33
CA PHE A 123 26.49 6.00 -6.42
C PHE A 123 26.68 6.75 -7.77
N ASN A 124 26.09 6.24 -8.86
CA ASN A 124 26.23 6.83 -10.19
C ASN A 124 25.31 8.03 -10.45
N ILE A 125 24.24 8.23 -9.66
CA ILE A 125 23.31 9.35 -9.86
C ILE A 125 23.75 10.61 -9.11
N LYS A 126 24.57 10.48 -8.05
CA LYS A 126 25.10 11.63 -7.29
C LYS A 126 26.40 12.24 -7.85
N ASN A 127 26.94 11.72 -8.95
CA ASN A 127 28.17 12.22 -9.60
C ASN A 127 27.97 12.65 -11.06
N CYS A 128 26.75 13.04 -11.45
CA CYS A 128 26.49 13.75 -12.70
C CYS A 128 25.79 15.07 -12.42
#